data_AF-G3HAL9-F1
#
_entry.id   AF-G3HAL9-F1
#
_cell.length_a   1.000
_cell.length_b   1.000
_cell.length_c   1.000
_cell.angle_alpha   90.00
_cell.angle_beta   90.00
_cell.angle_gamma   90.00
#
_symmetry.space_group_name_H-M   'P 1'
#
loop_
_entity.id
_entity.type
_entity.pdbx_description
1 polymer ?
#
loop_
_entity_poly.entity_id
_entity_poly.type
_entity_poly.pdbx_seq_one_letter_code
_entity_poly.pdbx_strand_id
1 'polypeptide(L)'
;MQKYGFQEGQGLGKHEQGLITALSVEKTSKRGGNIIVGDAKEKRESQDASKKSDSNPLTEKLKCPPKVVLLRNMVGVGKVDEDLEVETKEECEKYGKVWEMCDI
;
A
#
# COMPACT_ATOMS: atom_id res chain seq x y z
N MET A 1 27.37 -4.00 -12.65
CA MET A 1 26.28 -4.96 -12.96
C MET A 1 26.63 -5.96 -14.05
N GLN A 2 27.62 -5.68 -14.91
CA GLN A 2 28.07 -6.58 -16.00
C GLN A 2 28.45 -8.01 -15.53
N LYS A 3 29.02 -8.13 -14.32
CA LYS A 3 29.35 -9.42 -13.68
C LYS A 3 28.13 -10.34 -13.44
N TYR A 4 26.92 -9.79 -13.42
CA TYR A 4 25.67 -10.53 -13.18
C TYR A 4 24.78 -10.62 -14.44
N GLY A 5 25.38 -10.55 -15.63
CA GLY A 5 24.65 -10.77 -16.89
C GLY A 5 23.97 -9.53 -17.47
N PHE A 6 24.33 -8.33 -17.00
CA PHE A 6 23.88 -7.08 -17.61
C PHE A 6 24.63 -6.83 -18.93
N GLN A 7 23.88 -6.68 -20.03
CA GLN A 7 24.39 -6.19 -21.31
C GLN A 7 23.76 -4.82 -21.61
N GLU A 8 24.54 -3.90 -22.16
CA GLU A 8 24.08 -2.55 -22.47
C GLU A 8 22.97 -2.61 -23.53
N GLY A 9 21.76 -2.13 -23.17
CA GLY A 9 20.57 -2.16 -24.03
C GLY A 9 19.67 -3.40 -23.89
N GLN A 10 20.10 -4.44 -23.17
CA GLN A 10 19.30 -5.65 -22.93
C GLN A 10 18.74 -5.63 -21.50
N GLY A 11 17.42 -5.77 -21.35
CA GLY A 11 16.80 -5.78 -20.03
C GLY A 11 17.22 -6.99 -19.20
N LEU A 12 17.26 -6.85 -17.88
CA LEU A 12 17.63 -7.96 -16.99
C LEU A 12 16.54 -9.06 -16.96
N GLY A 13 16.95 -10.33 -17.04
CA GLY A 13 16.07 -11.51 -16.92
C GLY A 13 15.94 -12.33 -18.21
N LYS A 14 15.38 -13.54 -18.11
CA LYS A 14 15.31 -14.52 -19.22
C LYS A 14 14.63 -14.00 -20.50
N HIS A 15 13.67 -13.09 -20.34
CA HIS A 15 12.91 -12.47 -21.43
C HIS A 15 13.22 -10.98 -21.61
N GLU A 16 14.30 -10.49 -21.00
CA GLU A 16 14.74 -9.09 -21.16
C GLU A 16 13.71 -8.04 -20.69
N GLN A 17 12.75 -8.43 -19.85
CA GLN A 17 11.66 -7.57 -19.36
C GLN A 17 12.09 -6.64 -18.22
N GLY A 18 13.26 -6.88 -17.62
CA GLY A 18 13.76 -6.10 -16.49
C GLY A 18 14.38 -4.77 -16.87
N LEU A 19 14.89 -4.06 -15.86
CA LEU A 19 15.48 -2.74 -16.03
C LEU A 19 16.70 -2.79 -16.96
N ILE A 20 16.74 -1.82 -17.88
CA ILE A 20 17.80 -1.66 -18.88
C ILE A 20 18.95 -0.78 -18.34
N THR A 21 18.68 0.05 -17.33
CA THR A 21 19.68 0.97 -16.74
C THR A 21 19.62 0.92 -15.22
N ALA A 22 20.77 1.10 -14.56
CA ALA A 22 20.86 1.13 -13.10
C ALA A 22 20.25 2.41 -12.52
N LEU A 23 19.54 2.28 -11.40
CA LEU A 23 19.06 3.42 -10.62
C LEU A 23 20.25 4.10 -9.93
N SER A 24 20.32 5.43 -10.00
CA SER A 24 21.31 6.20 -9.26
C SER A 24 20.83 6.46 -7.84
N VAL A 25 21.76 6.51 -6.88
CA VAL A 25 21.44 6.75 -5.46
C VAL A 25 22.31 7.89 -4.97
N GLU A 26 21.68 8.92 -4.44
CA GLU A 26 22.32 10.03 -3.74
C GLU A 26 22.45 9.68 -2.25
N LYS A 27 23.67 9.81 -1.70
CA LYS A 27 23.89 9.51 -0.28
C LYS A 27 23.36 10.64 0.58
N THR A 28 22.34 10.35 1.37
CA THR A 28 21.72 11.33 2.27
C THR A 28 22.21 11.17 3.72
N SER A 29 22.76 10.01 4.11
CA SER A 29 23.27 9.79 5.48
C SER A 29 24.27 8.62 5.56
N LYS A 30 24.87 8.40 6.75
CA LYS A 30 25.84 7.32 7.04
C LYS A 30 25.31 5.91 6.73
N ARG A 31 23.99 5.70 6.80
CA ARG A 31 23.31 4.43 6.43
C ARG A 31 22.13 4.63 5.47
N GLY A 32 21.96 5.83 4.92
CA GLY A 32 20.80 6.18 4.09
C GLY A 32 21.21 6.72 2.73
N GLY A 33 20.42 6.40 1.71
CA GLY A 33 20.54 6.99 0.38
C GLY A 33 19.15 7.20 -0.22
N ASN A 34 18.99 8.28 -0.98
CA ASN A 34 17.79 8.58 -1.75
C ASN A 34 18.00 8.11 -3.19
N ILE A 35 17.06 7.34 -3.74
CA ILE A 35 17.16 6.83 -5.11
C ILE A 35 16.72 7.96 -6.05
N ILE A 36 17.64 8.46 -6.87
CA ILE A 36 17.33 9.43 -7.92
C ILE A 36 16.97 8.64 -9.18
N VAL A 37 15.77 8.83 -9.70
CA VAL A 37 15.38 8.25 -10.99
C VAL A 37 15.98 9.14 -12.08
N GLY A 38 17.19 8.80 -12.53
CA GLY A 38 17.79 9.36 -13.74
C GLY A 38 17.11 8.79 -14.98
N ASP A 39 16.56 9.69 -15.81
CA ASP A 39 16.20 9.46 -17.22
C ASP A 39 15.30 8.25 -17.55
N ALA A 40 14.28 7.99 -16.72
CA ALA A 40 13.08 7.24 -17.15
C ALA A 40 11.88 8.18 -17.41
N LYS A 41 12.16 9.47 -17.62
CA LYS A 41 11.16 10.50 -17.90
C LYS A 41 11.00 10.74 -19.41
N GLU A 42 10.78 9.69 -20.20
CA GLU A 42 10.29 9.84 -21.59
C GLU A 42 9.33 8.70 -21.96
N LYS A 43 8.11 8.76 -21.42
CA LYS A 43 6.84 8.55 -22.17
C LYS A 43 5.60 8.65 -21.28
N ARG A 44 5.51 9.59 -20.34
CA ARG A 44 4.25 9.81 -19.60
C ARG A 44 3.93 11.25 -19.26
N GLU A 45 4.09 12.17 -20.21
CA GLU A 45 3.43 13.48 -20.15
C GLU A 45 3.02 13.83 -21.59
N SER A 46 1.76 13.69 -22.01
CA SER A 46 0.78 14.77 -21.86
C SER A 46 -0.66 14.27 -22.08
N GLN A 47 -1.45 14.39 -21.02
CA GLN A 47 -2.85 14.83 -20.95
C GLN A 47 -3.74 14.65 -22.20
N ASP A 48 -4.75 13.79 -22.08
CA ASP A 48 -6.10 14.22 -22.44
C ASP A 48 -7.12 13.66 -21.45
N ALA A 49 -8.02 14.54 -21.05
CA ALA A 49 -9.11 14.35 -20.14
C ALA A 49 -10.16 13.45 -20.78
N SER A 50 -10.15 12.15 -20.47
CA SER A 50 -11.35 11.33 -20.65
C SER A 50 -11.28 10.08 -19.78
N LYS A 51 -12.12 10.10 -18.74
CA LYS A 51 -12.85 8.96 -18.17
C LYS A 51 -12.60 7.64 -18.93
N LYS A 52 -11.68 6.79 -18.47
CA LYS A 52 -11.83 5.34 -18.57
C LYS A 52 -11.30 4.68 -17.29
N SER A 53 -12.25 4.00 -16.67
CA SER A 53 -12.18 3.16 -15.51
C SER A 53 -11.20 2.01 -15.72
N ASP A 54 -10.02 2.11 -15.13
CA ASP A 54 -9.26 0.93 -14.71
C ASP A 54 -9.27 0.92 -13.18
N SER A 55 -10.46 0.70 -12.62
CA SER A 55 -10.64 0.38 -11.20
C SER A 55 -10.10 -1.03 -10.99
N ASN A 56 -8.78 -1.15 -10.88
CA ASN A 56 -8.18 -2.36 -10.35
C ASN A 56 -8.68 -2.43 -8.90
N PRO A 57 -9.55 -3.39 -8.51
CA PRO A 57 -10.23 -3.38 -7.21
C PRO A 57 -9.26 -3.47 -6.02
N LEU A 58 -8.00 -3.83 -6.29
CA LEU A 58 -6.90 -3.76 -5.34
C LEU A 58 -6.43 -2.33 -5.05
N THR A 59 -6.42 -1.45 -6.06
CA THR A 59 -5.94 -0.06 -5.91
C THR A 59 -6.91 0.82 -5.13
N GLU A 60 -8.22 0.56 -5.18
CA GLU A 60 -9.20 1.23 -4.33
C GLU A 60 -9.09 0.80 -2.86
N LYS A 61 -8.93 -0.51 -2.60
CA LYS A 61 -8.76 -1.07 -1.24
C LYS A 61 -7.53 -0.54 -0.51
N LEU A 62 -6.46 -0.22 -1.25
CA LEU A 62 -5.23 0.35 -0.68
C LEU A 62 -5.32 1.87 -0.49
N LYS A 63 -6.26 2.55 -1.16
CA LYS A 63 -6.36 4.01 -1.14
C LYS A 63 -7.16 4.52 0.06
N CYS A 64 -8.11 3.73 0.54
CA CYS A 64 -8.86 4.00 1.76
C CYS A 64 -9.02 2.71 2.56
N PRO A 65 -8.09 2.40 3.49
CA PRO A 65 -8.33 1.31 4.42
C PRO A 65 -9.65 1.57 5.18
N PRO A 66 -10.46 0.52 5.41
CA PRO A 66 -11.74 0.69 6.10
C PRO A 66 -11.48 1.16 7.54
N LYS A 67 -12.27 2.14 7.98
CA LYS A 67 -12.27 2.65 9.37
C LYS A 67 -13.20 1.84 10.28
N VAL A 68 -13.82 0.80 9.74
CA VAL A 68 -14.77 -0.09 10.44
C VAL A 68 -14.08 -1.42 10.69
N VAL A 69 -14.16 -1.89 11.94
CA VAL A 69 -13.59 -3.17 12.38
C VAL A 69 -14.74 -4.10 12.74
N LEU A 70 -14.71 -5.34 12.24
CA LEU A 70 -15.68 -6.38 12.57
C LEU A 70 -15.01 -7.43 13.47
N LEU A 71 -15.45 -7.51 14.73
CA LEU A 71 -15.00 -8.51 15.69
C LEU A 71 -15.93 -9.73 15.64
N ARG A 72 -15.38 -10.92 15.35
CA ARG A 72 -16.13 -12.19 15.30
C ARG A 72 -15.74 -13.06 16.47
N ASN A 73 -16.67 -13.88 16.94
CA ASN A 73 -16.48 -14.77 18.11
C ASN A 73 -16.11 -14.01 19.40
N MET A 74 -16.53 -12.74 19.52
CA MET A 74 -16.38 -11.94 20.75
C MET A 74 -17.15 -12.57 21.92
N VAL A 75 -18.38 -13.03 21.64
CA VAL A 75 -19.25 -13.68 22.62
C VAL A 75 -20.03 -14.82 22.00
N GLY A 76 -20.48 -15.75 22.85
CA GLY A 76 -21.38 -16.82 22.45
C GLY A 76 -22.77 -16.30 22.08
N VAL A 77 -23.50 -17.10 21.30
CA VAL A 77 -24.88 -16.78 20.90
C VAL A 77 -25.75 -16.52 22.15
N GLY A 78 -26.43 -15.38 22.19
CA GLY A 78 -27.32 -14.98 23.29
C GLY A 78 -26.62 -14.56 24.58
N LYS A 79 -25.30 -14.39 24.57
CA LYS A 79 -24.51 -13.87 25.70
C LYS A 79 -24.03 -12.43 25.48
N VAL A 80 -24.79 -11.66 24.72
CA VAL A 80 -24.54 -10.22 24.56
C VAL A 80 -25.21 -9.53 25.75
N ASP A 81 -24.40 -8.90 26.59
CA ASP A 81 -24.82 -8.11 27.76
C ASP A 81 -24.60 -6.61 27.54
N GLU A 82 -25.19 -5.78 28.41
CA GLU A 82 -25.15 -4.31 28.31
C GLU A 82 -23.75 -3.73 28.57
N ASP A 83 -22.91 -4.45 29.32
CA ASP A 83 -21.55 -4.03 29.65
C ASP A 83 -20.56 -4.22 28.48
N LEU A 84 -20.84 -5.16 27.57
CA LEU A 84 -19.94 -5.49 26.45
C LEU A 84 -19.61 -4.29 25.57
N GLU A 85 -20.61 -3.45 25.29
CA GLU A 85 -20.46 -2.27 24.44
C GLU A 85 -19.46 -1.29 25.07
N VAL A 86 -19.61 -1.04 26.37
CA VAL A 86 -18.78 -0.10 27.12
C VAL A 86 -17.34 -0.61 27.22
N GLU A 87 -17.15 -1.87 27.62
CA GLU A 87 -15.82 -2.48 27.74
C GLU A 87 -15.07 -2.48 26.41
N THR A 88 -15.76 -2.85 25.32
CA THR A 88 -15.13 -2.93 24.00
C THR A 88 -14.78 -1.56 23.45
N LYS A 89 -15.62 -0.55 23.71
CA LYS A 89 -15.34 0.83 23.33
C LYS A 89 -14.10 1.37 24.05
N GLU A 90 -14.02 1.19 25.37
CA GLU A 90 -12.87 1.62 26.17
C GLU A 90 -11.57 0.94 25.72
N GLU A 91 -11.62 -0.35 25.40
CA GLU A 91 -10.45 -1.07 24.90
C GLU A 91 -10.03 -0.58 23.50
N CYS A 92 -11.00 -0.28 22.63
CA CYS A 92 -10.73 0.25 21.29
C CYS A 92 -10.19 1.68 21.30
N GLU A 93 -10.57 2.52 22.28
CA GLU A 93 -10.07 3.89 22.42
C GLU A 93 -8.54 3.97 22.60
N LYS A 94 -7.91 2.90 23.11
CA LYS A 94 -6.45 2.78 23.22
C LYS A 94 -5.74 2.82 21.86
N TYR A 95 -6.42 2.41 20.79
CA TYR A 95 -5.87 2.30 19.44
C TYR A 95 -6.26 3.47 18.53
N GLY A 96 -7.17 4.33 19.00
CA GLY A 96 -7.63 5.50 18.27
C GLY A 96 -9.04 5.90 18.66
N LYS A 97 -9.48 7.08 18.21
CA LYS A 97 -10.84 7.56 18.51
C LYS A 97 -11.89 6.65 17.87
N VAL A 98 -12.71 6.02 18.70
CA VAL A 98 -13.90 5.27 18.27
C VAL A 98 -15.04 6.26 18.08
N TRP A 99 -15.68 6.26 16.91
CA TRP A 99 -16.74 7.22 16.58
C TRP A 99 -18.12 6.65 16.89
N GLU A 100 -18.35 5.40 16.49
CA GLU A 100 -19.64 4.74 16.57
C GLU A 100 -19.42 3.25 16.78
N MET A 101 -20.24 2.66 17.67
CA MET A 101 -20.31 1.22 17.91
C MET A 101 -21.66 0.76 17.34
N CYS A 102 -21.66 -0.21 16.43
CA CYS A 102 -22.90 -0.79 15.92
C CYS A 102 -23.04 -2.21 16.44
N ASP A 103 -24.13 -2.48 17.14
CA ASP A 103 -24.62 -3.83 17.37
C ASP A 103 -25.36 -4.33 16.12
N ILE A 104 -25.19 -5.61 15.79
CA ILE A 104 -25.90 -6.31 14.71
C ILE A 104 -27.09 -7.08 15.28
#